data_AF-A0A6G7YNR1-F1
#
_entry.id   AF-A0A6G7YNR1-F1
#
_cell.length_a   1.000
_cell.length_b   1.000
_cell.length_c   1.000
_cell.angle_alpha   90.00
_cell.angle_beta   90.00
_cell.angle_gamma   90.00
#
_symmetry.space_group_name_H-M   'P 1'
#
loop_
_entity.id
_entity.type
_entity.pdbx_description
1 polymer ?
#
loop_
_entity_poly.entity_id
_entity_poly.type
_entity_poly.pdbx_seq_one_letter_code
_entity_poly.pdbx_strand_id
1 'polypeptide(L)'
;MRSLFAFALLGVAAAPAAAQPAVPDATEIQRALNDPAITDQLTRVLPALGDALLNMPVGPLQAAIEGRPATRADQRTTVRDLGRRRDPNFDRKLKADLANSGETMKAGMKAMSTALPAIVEGLQKAAAEVEKATANLPSPTYPKR
;
A
#
# COMPACT_ATOMS: atom_id res chain seq x y z
N MET A 1 25.24 53.61 7.03
CA MET A 1 25.42 52.66 5.91
C MET A 1 25.21 51.24 6.44
N ARG A 2 24.54 50.38 5.65
CA ARG A 2 24.54 48.90 5.76
C ARG A 2 23.53 48.26 6.71
N SER A 3 22.26 48.38 6.33
CA SER A 3 21.28 47.30 6.39
C SER A 3 21.75 46.09 5.56
N LEU A 4 21.19 44.91 5.84
CA LEU A 4 21.16 43.67 5.04
C LEU A 4 22.24 42.61 5.33
N PHE A 5 21.97 41.72 6.30
CA PHE A 5 22.53 40.37 6.33
C PHE A 5 21.53 39.38 6.95
N ALA A 6 20.34 39.26 6.36
CA ALA A 6 19.32 38.28 6.75
C ALA A 6 18.73 37.57 5.52
N PHE A 7 19.59 37.13 4.60
CA PHE A 7 19.21 36.29 3.45
C PHE A 7 20.29 35.22 3.22
N ALA A 8 20.30 34.20 4.08
CA ALA A 8 21.13 33.01 3.89
C ALA A 8 20.37 31.73 4.30
N LEU A 9 19.06 31.71 4.05
CA LEU A 9 18.17 30.55 4.29
C LEU A 9 17.54 30.02 2.98
N LEU A 10 18.13 30.33 1.83
CA LEU A 10 17.76 29.75 0.53
C LEU A 10 18.99 29.10 -0.10
N GLY A 11 19.35 27.92 0.39
CA GLY A 11 20.53 27.19 -0.08
C GLY A 11 20.47 25.68 0.13
N VAL A 12 19.28 25.10 0.32
CA VAL A 12 19.11 23.64 0.43
C VAL A 12 17.91 23.21 -0.41
N ALA A 13 18.09 23.19 -1.73
CA ALA A 13 17.18 22.50 -2.64
C ALA A 13 17.93 21.90 -3.83
N ALA A 14 19.20 21.53 -3.63
CA ALA A 14 19.98 20.77 -4.61
C ALA A 14 20.34 19.41 -3.99
N ALA A 15 19.76 18.35 -4.60
CA ALA A 15 20.00 16.91 -4.46
C ALA A 15 18.97 16.10 -3.65
N PRO A 16 18.60 14.85 -4.06
CA PRO A 16 18.74 14.21 -5.38
C PRO A 16 17.41 13.61 -5.89
N ALA A 17 17.03 13.93 -7.13
CA ALA A 17 15.99 13.19 -7.85
C ALA A 17 16.46 11.78 -8.31
N ALA A 18 17.73 11.43 -8.05
CA ALA A 18 18.35 10.16 -8.46
C ALA A 18 18.08 8.98 -7.50
N ALA A 19 17.23 9.16 -6.49
CA ALA A 19 16.81 8.10 -5.56
C ALA A 19 15.32 7.73 -5.71
N GLN A 20 14.68 8.11 -6.82
CA GLN A 20 13.37 7.54 -7.11
C GLN A 20 13.55 6.04 -7.39
N PRO A 21 12.96 5.13 -6.60
CA PRO A 21 12.93 3.73 -6.96
C PRO A 21 12.30 3.65 -8.35
N ALA A 22 13.00 3.03 -9.29
CA ALA A 22 12.44 2.77 -10.62
C ALA A 22 11.09 2.08 -10.40
N VAL A 23 10.02 2.74 -10.82
CA VAL A 23 8.69 2.15 -10.77
C VAL A 23 8.78 0.88 -11.62
N PRO A 24 8.49 -0.30 -11.05
CA PRO A 24 8.61 -1.55 -11.78
C PRO A 24 7.81 -1.46 -13.07
N ASP A 25 8.41 -1.90 -14.17
CA ASP A 25 7.74 -1.87 -15.47
C ASP A 25 6.44 -2.67 -15.37
N ALA A 26 5.35 -2.14 -15.89
CA ALA A 26 4.06 -2.81 -15.93
C ALA A 26 4.14 -4.22 -16.53
N THR A 27 5.08 -4.39 -17.46
CA THR A 27 5.40 -5.65 -18.11
C THR A 27 5.99 -6.68 -17.14
N GLU A 28 6.84 -6.24 -16.21
CA GLU A 28 7.40 -7.10 -15.16
C GLU A 28 6.34 -7.48 -14.12
N ILE A 29 5.48 -6.54 -13.74
CA ILE A 29 4.36 -6.80 -12.82
C ILE A 29 3.39 -7.82 -13.44
N GLN A 30 3.03 -7.65 -14.72
CA GLN A 30 2.18 -8.62 -15.42
C GLN A 30 2.83 -10.00 -15.53
N ARG A 31 4.13 -10.05 -15.85
CA ARG A 31 4.86 -11.32 -15.91
C ARG A 31 4.86 -12.02 -14.56
N ALA A 32 5.12 -11.29 -13.48
CA ALA A 32 5.09 -11.83 -12.12
C ALA A 32 3.67 -12.29 -11.70
N LEU A 33 2.62 -11.55 -12.06
CA LEU A 33 1.24 -11.91 -11.73
C LEU A 33 0.70 -13.09 -12.55
N ASN A 34 1.23 -13.32 -13.75
CA ASN A 34 0.87 -14.45 -14.59
C ASN A 34 1.77 -15.69 -14.35
N ASP A 35 2.78 -15.57 -13.49
CA ASP A 35 3.67 -16.68 -13.15
C ASP A 35 2.97 -17.62 -12.14
N PRO A 36 2.77 -18.90 -12.48
CA PRO A 36 2.20 -19.88 -11.56
C PRO A 36 3.06 -20.07 -10.30
N ALA A 37 4.38 -19.93 -10.38
CA ALA A 37 5.27 -20.07 -9.23
C ALA A 37 5.06 -18.95 -8.20
N ILE A 38 4.77 -17.73 -8.64
CA ILE A 38 4.42 -16.60 -7.77
C ILE A 38 3.06 -16.83 -7.12
N THR A 39 2.11 -17.37 -7.88
CA THR A 39 0.79 -17.73 -7.34
C THR A 39 0.90 -18.81 -6.25
N ASP A 40 1.72 -19.83 -6.48
CA ASP A 40 2.00 -20.90 -5.50
C ASP A 40 2.82 -20.42 -4.29
N GLN A 41 3.61 -19.37 -4.45
CA GLN A 41 4.30 -18.73 -3.33
C GLN A 41 3.33 -17.89 -2.50
N LEU A 42 2.44 -17.13 -3.13
CA LEU A 42 1.40 -16.35 -2.46
C LEU A 42 0.44 -17.25 -1.67
N THR A 43 0.01 -18.38 -2.23
CA THR A 43 -0.85 -19.34 -1.52
C THR A 43 -0.18 -19.95 -0.29
N ARG A 44 1.16 -20.03 -0.26
CA ARG A 44 1.93 -20.45 0.94
C ARG A 44 2.09 -19.33 1.97
N VAL A 45 2.19 -18.07 1.53
CA VAL A 45 2.41 -16.92 2.42
C VAL A 45 1.10 -16.42 3.04
N LEU A 46 0.01 -16.43 2.30
CA LEU A 46 -1.28 -15.89 2.75
C LEU A 46 -1.81 -16.52 4.05
N PRO A 47 -1.72 -17.85 4.27
CA PRO A 47 -2.08 -18.45 5.54
C PRO A 47 -1.26 -17.92 6.72
N ALA A 48 0.06 -17.73 6.52
CA ALA A 48 0.95 -17.21 7.55
C ALA A 48 0.65 -15.73 7.88
N LEU A 49 0.31 -14.92 6.87
CA LEU A 49 -0.18 -13.56 7.08
C LEU A 49 -1.51 -13.54 7.83
N GLY A 50 -2.45 -14.42 7.46
CA GLY A 50 -3.70 -14.59 8.17
C GLY A 50 -3.48 -14.96 9.64
N ASP A 51 -2.60 -15.91 9.91
CA ASP A 51 -2.23 -16.30 11.29
C ASP A 51 -1.59 -15.15 12.07
N ALA A 52 -0.72 -14.36 11.43
CA ALA A 52 -0.11 -13.19 12.07
C ALA A 52 -1.16 -12.14 12.46
N LEU A 53 -2.10 -11.83 11.57
CA LEU A 53 -3.19 -10.89 11.85
C LEU A 53 -4.11 -11.41 12.96
N LEU A 54 -4.42 -12.70 12.95
CA LEU A 54 -5.25 -13.34 13.97
C LEU A 54 -4.60 -13.34 15.35
N ASN A 55 -3.28 -13.45 15.42
CA ASN A 55 -2.51 -13.39 16.65
C ASN A 55 -2.18 -11.95 17.11
N MET A 56 -2.61 -10.93 16.36
CA MET A 56 -2.38 -9.54 16.72
C MET A 56 -3.12 -9.20 18.03
N PRO A 57 -2.44 -8.66 19.05
CA PRO A 57 -3.08 -8.28 20.30
C PRO A 57 -3.93 -7.03 20.09
N VAL A 58 -5.22 -7.13 20.39
CA VAL A 58 -6.21 -6.05 20.22
C VAL A 58 -6.94 -5.70 21.52
N GLY A 59 -6.76 -6.48 22.58
CA GLY A 59 -7.39 -6.17 23.87
C GLY A 59 -7.08 -4.78 24.43
N PRO A 60 -5.84 -4.23 24.33
CA PRO A 60 -5.58 -2.86 24.78
C PRO A 60 -6.35 -1.81 23.98
N LEU A 61 -6.51 -2.02 22.67
CA LEU A 61 -7.32 -1.15 21.81
C LEU A 61 -8.79 -1.21 22.21
N GLN A 62 -9.31 -2.41 22.48
CA GLN A 62 -10.68 -2.59 22.97
C GLN A 62 -10.90 -1.88 24.32
N ALA A 63 -9.99 -2.04 25.27
CA ALA A 63 -10.08 -1.37 26.58
C ALA A 63 -10.09 0.17 26.43
N ALA A 64 -9.28 0.71 25.52
CA ALA A 64 -9.27 2.13 25.22
C ALA A 64 -10.60 2.64 24.64
N ILE A 65 -11.21 1.87 23.72
CA ILE A 65 -12.54 2.19 23.17
C ILE A 65 -13.63 2.13 24.26
N GLU A 66 -13.52 1.18 25.18
CA GLU A 66 -14.41 1.03 26.33
C GLU A 66 -14.15 2.06 27.45
N GLY A 67 -13.14 2.92 27.30
CA GLY A 67 -12.81 3.96 28.28
C GLY A 67 -12.27 3.42 29.61
N ARG A 68 -11.76 2.18 29.63
CA ARG A 68 -11.22 1.52 30.83
C ARG A 68 -9.72 1.27 30.71
N PRO A 69 -8.97 1.21 31.82
CA PRO A 69 -7.57 0.81 31.77
C PRO A 69 -7.42 -0.64 31.27
N ALA A 70 -6.46 -0.86 30.38
CA ALA A 70 -6.14 -2.19 29.88
C ALA A 70 -5.56 -3.06 30.99
N THR A 71 -6.10 -4.27 31.15
CA THR A 71 -5.62 -5.24 32.14
C THR A 71 -4.53 -6.15 31.55
N ARG A 72 -3.83 -6.91 32.41
CA ARG A 72 -2.89 -7.97 31.99
C ARG A 72 -3.56 -9.02 31.09
N ALA A 73 -4.86 -9.27 31.28
CA ALA A 73 -5.61 -10.21 30.45
C ALA A 73 -5.89 -9.63 29.05
N ASP A 74 -6.18 -8.33 28.97
CA ASP A 74 -6.42 -7.65 27.69
C ASP A 74 -5.15 -7.65 26.82
N GLN A 75 -3.97 -7.51 27.42
CA GLN A 75 -2.69 -7.54 26.67
C GLN A 75 -2.46 -8.83 25.88
N ARG A 76 -3.07 -9.93 26.29
CA ARG A 76 -2.94 -11.24 25.63
C ARG A 76 -4.13 -11.54 24.72
N THR A 77 -5.15 -10.68 24.70
CA THR A 77 -6.36 -10.90 23.92
C THR A 77 -6.09 -10.54 22.46
N THR A 78 -6.20 -11.53 21.59
CA THR A 78 -5.95 -11.41 20.15
C THR A 78 -7.23 -11.31 19.34
N VAL A 79 -7.12 -10.94 18.07
CA VAL A 79 -8.25 -10.94 17.12
C VAL A 79 -8.91 -12.33 17.06
N ARG A 80 -8.09 -13.39 17.06
CA ARG A 80 -8.54 -14.78 17.12
C ARG A 80 -9.38 -15.07 18.35
N ASP A 81 -8.96 -14.60 19.52
CA ASP A 81 -9.68 -14.84 20.77
C ASP A 81 -11.04 -14.14 20.76
N LEU A 82 -11.12 -12.93 20.18
CA LEU A 82 -12.40 -12.24 19.97
C LEU A 82 -13.31 -12.99 19.00
N GLY A 83 -12.76 -13.51 17.90
CA GLY A 83 -13.48 -14.35 16.95
C GLY A 83 -14.04 -15.62 17.62
N ARG A 84 -13.21 -16.32 18.41
CA ARG A 84 -13.60 -17.54 19.13
C ARG A 84 -14.67 -17.32 20.19
N ARG A 85 -14.67 -16.16 20.86
CA ARG A 85 -15.72 -15.80 21.83
C ARG A 85 -17.09 -15.69 21.17
N ARG A 86 -17.16 -15.25 19.91
CA ARG A 86 -18.41 -15.15 19.14
C ARG A 86 -18.78 -16.47 18.46
N ASP A 87 -17.78 -17.22 17.99
CA ASP A 87 -17.98 -18.50 17.32
C ASP A 87 -16.92 -19.54 17.73
N PRO A 88 -17.29 -20.62 18.43
CA PRO A 88 -16.36 -21.68 18.82
C PRO A 88 -15.64 -22.34 17.64
N ASN A 89 -16.23 -22.29 16.44
CA ASN A 89 -15.70 -22.88 15.22
C ASN A 89 -15.02 -21.85 14.29
N PHE A 90 -14.73 -20.64 14.79
CA PHE A 90 -14.17 -19.54 14.01
C PHE A 90 -12.97 -19.94 13.14
N ASP A 91 -11.94 -20.59 13.72
CA ASP A 91 -10.75 -20.96 12.94
C ASP A 91 -11.06 -21.98 11.84
N ARG A 92 -12.01 -22.89 12.08
CA ARG A 92 -12.39 -23.91 11.11
C ARG A 92 -13.13 -23.27 9.94
N LYS A 93 -14.05 -22.36 10.23
CA LYS A 93 -14.78 -21.61 9.19
C LYS A 93 -13.85 -20.72 8.40
N LEU A 94 -12.96 -19.98 9.07
CA LEU A 94 -11.99 -19.13 8.38
C LEU A 94 -11.06 -19.93 7.46
N LYS A 95 -10.58 -21.10 7.90
CA LYS A 95 -9.79 -22.00 7.03
C LYS A 95 -10.60 -22.51 5.84
N ALA A 96 -11.85 -22.91 6.06
CA ALA A 96 -12.73 -23.35 4.98
C ALA A 96 -13.01 -22.22 3.98
N ASP A 97 -13.28 -21.01 4.47
CA ASP A 97 -13.50 -19.82 3.64
C ASP A 97 -12.26 -19.47 2.83
N LEU A 98 -11.05 -19.49 3.43
CA LEU A 98 -9.81 -19.25 2.69
C LEU A 98 -9.58 -20.30 1.60
N ALA A 99 -9.82 -21.58 1.91
CA ALA A 99 -9.68 -22.66 0.93
C ALA A 99 -10.67 -22.49 -0.24
N ASN A 100 -11.92 -22.13 0.07
CA ASN A 100 -12.97 -21.91 -0.93
C ASN A 100 -12.77 -20.62 -1.73
N SER A 101 -12.08 -19.62 -1.15
CA SER A 101 -11.82 -18.33 -1.79
C SER A 101 -10.65 -18.35 -2.77
N GLY A 102 -9.86 -19.42 -2.79
CA GLY A 102 -8.66 -19.52 -3.60
C GLY A 102 -8.91 -19.30 -5.09
N GLU A 103 -9.97 -19.89 -5.63
CA GLU A 103 -10.34 -19.72 -7.05
C GLU A 103 -10.83 -18.31 -7.36
N THR A 104 -11.64 -17.71 -6.49
CA THR A 104 -12.11 -16.33 -6.64
C THR A 104 -10.93 -15.34 -6.60
N MET A 105 -9.95 -15.58 -5.73
CA MET A 105 -8.76 -14.76 -5.63
C MET A 105 -7.88 -14.87 -6.88
N LYS A 106 -7.68 -16.09 -7.41
CA LYS A 106 -6.99 -16.30 -8.70
C LYS A 106 -7.70 -15.58 -9.84
N ALA A 107 -9.03 -15.68 -9.91
CA ALA A 107 -9.82 -14.99 -10.92
C ALA A 107 -9.69 -13.47 -10.82
N GLY A 108 -9.73 -12.92 -9.60
CA GLY A 108 -9.51 -11.49 -9.34
C GLY A 108 -8.12 -11.02 -9.75
N MET A 109 -7.07 -11.78 -9.41
CA MET A 109 -5.69 -11.48 -9.82
C MET A 109 -5.53 -11.49 -11.34
N LYS A 110 -6.14 -12.46 -12.03
CA LYS A 110 -6.14 -12.53 -13.49
C LYS A 110 -6.87 -11.34 -14.13
N ALA A 111 -8.00 -10.93 -13.57
CA ALA A 111 -8.72 -9.76 -14.04
C ALA A 111 -7.88 -8.48 -13.84
N MET A 112 -7.21 -8.36 -12.70
CA MET A 112 -6.29 -7.26 -12.41
C MET A 112 -5.09 -7.25 -13.36
N SER A 113 -4.46 -8.39 -13.62
CA SER A 113 -3.32 -8.49 -14.55
C SER A 113 -3.73 -8.10 -15.98
N THR A 114 -4.97 -8.41 -16.37
CA THR A 114 -5.53 -8.02 -17.68
C THR A 114 -5.83 -6.52 -17.76
N ALA A 115 -6.16 -5.87 -16.65
CA ALA A 115 -6.47 -4.43 -16.59
C ALA A 115 -5.23 -3.54 -16.45
N LEU A 116 -4.12 -4.07 -15.92
CA LEU A 116 -2.87 -3.33 -15.71
C LEU A 116 -2.34 -2.58 -16.95
N PRO A 117 -2.29 -3.15 -18.17
CA PRO A 117 -1.77 -2.43 -19.33
C PRO A 117 -2.58 -1.17 -19.64
N ALA A 118 -3.92 -1.25 -19.56
CA ALA A 118 -4.80 -0.12 -19.83
C ALA A 118 -4.63 1.00 -18.79
N ILE A 119 -4.41 0.65 -17.52
CA ILE A 119 -4.13 1.62 -16.45
C ILE A 119 -2.81 2.35 -16.74
N VAL A 120 -1.76 1.60 -17.13
CA VAL A 120 -0.44 2.15 -17.39
C VAL A 120 -0.45 3.05 -18.62
N GLU A 121 -1.14 2.64 -19.69
CA GLU A 121 -1.34 3.48 -20.86
C GLU A 121 -2.06 4.79 -20.51
N GLY A 122 -3.09 4.73 -19.65
CA GLY A 122 -3.79 5.91 -19.15
C GLY A 122 -2.86 6.85 -18.37
N LEU A 123 -2.02 6.32 -17.49
CA LEU A 123 -1.05 7.10 -16.72
C LEU A 123 0.00 7.77 -17.62
N GLN A 124 0.49 7.06 -18.64
CA GLN A 124 1.45 7.62 -19.60
C GLN A 124 0.84 8.76 -20.42
N LYS A 125 -0.42 8.60 -20.88
CA LYS A 125 -1.14 9.68 -21.58
C LYS A 125 -1.35 10.90 -20.70
N ALA A 126 -1.75 10.69 -19.45
CA ALA A 126 -1.91 11.78 -18.48
C ALA A 126 -0.58 12.51 -18.22
N ALA A 127 0.53 11.77 -18.08
CA ALA A 127 1.85 12.37 -17.92
C ALA A 127 2.26 13.23 -19.12
N ALA A 128 2.01 12.75 -20.34
CA ALA A 128 2.29 13.49 -21.57
C ALA A 128 1.43 14.77 -21.70
N GLU A 129 0.16 14.73 -21.27
CA GLU A 129 -0.71 15.91 -21.24
C GLU A 129 -0.24 16.96 -20.23
N VAL A 130 0.19 16.51 -19.04
CA VAL A 130 0.77 17.40 -18.02
C VAL A 130 2.07 18.03 -18.55
N GLU A 131 2.95 17.24 -19.16
CA GLU A 131 4.20 17.74 -19.75
C GLU A 131 3.91 18.79 -20.84
N LYS A 132 2.96 18.51 -21.74
CA LYS A 132 2.52 19.46 -22.76
C LYS A 132 1.90 20.74 -22.19
N ALA A 133 1.17 20.64 -21.09
CA ALA A 133 0.61 21.80 -20.39
C ALA A 133 1.71 22.65 -19.74
N THR A 134 2.72 22.01 -19.14
CA THR A 134 3.86 22.70 -18.53
C THR A 134 4.82 23.30 -19.55
N ALA A 135 5.01 22.66 -20.71
CA ALA A 135 5.84 23.14 -21.80
C ALA A 135 5.28 24.41 -22.48
N ASN A 136 3.97 24.65 -22.36
CA ASN A 136 3.29 25.84 -22.87
C ASN A 136 3.17 26.96 -21.83
N LEU A 137 3.74 26.82 -20.63
CA LEU A 137 3.78 27.91 -19.66
C LEU A 137 4.80 28.97 -20.12
N PRO A 138 4.43 30.26 -20.21
CA PRO A 138 5.37 31.31 -20.55
C PRO A 138 6.47 31.39 -19.48
N SER A 139 7.74 31.44 -19.92
CA SER A 139 8.90 31.60 -19.04
C SER A 139 8.70 32.82 -18.12
N PRO A 140 8.92 32.71 -16.80
CA PRO A 140 8.75 33.81 -15.84
C PRO A 140 9.78 34.95 -16.01
N THR A 141 10.69 34.85 -16.99
CA THR A 141 11.64 35.90 -17.34
C THR A 141 11.02 36.96 -18.25
N TYR A 142 10.13 37.79 -17.71
CA TYR A 142 9.83 39.11 -18.30
C TYR A 142 10.59 40.18 -17.51
N PRO A 143 11.38 41.06 -18.16
CA PRO A 143 12.07 42.13 -17.45
C PRO A 143 11.03 43.15 -16.99
N LYS A 144 11.02 43.43 -15.67
CA LYS A 144 10.28 44.57 -15.10
C LYS A 144 10.84 45.84 -15.75
N ARG A 145 9.99 46.56 -16.49
CA ARG A 145 10.24 47.96 -16.85
C ARG A 145 9.99 48.84 -15.65
#